data_AF-A0AAN9S849-F1
#
_entry.id   AF-A0AAN9S849-F1
#
_cell.length_a   1.000
_cell.length_b   1.000
_cell.length_c   1.000
_cell.angle_alpha   90.00
_cell.angle_beta   90.00
_cell.angle_gamma   90.00
#
_symmetry.space_group_name_H-M   'P 1'
#
loop_
_entity.id
_entity.type
_entity.pdbx_description
1 polymer ?
#
loop_
_entity_poly.entity_id
_entity_poly.type
_entity_poly.pdbx_seq_one_letter_code
_entity_poly.pdbx_strand_id
1 'polypeptide(L)'
;MVFPKLAITIALVLVLFFFICESEGASYSSASHNVNHGDDINPPNSYQKVNLSVYYDSLCQSCAKFIIQDLRNIFDSNLISIVNLQLVPWAKAYLINNSISCQDYENFAHYVCKAYRGAAVPGVCNPPLK
;
A
#
# COMPACT_ATOMS: atom_id res chain seq x y z
N MET A 1 5.55 -43.44 -0.41
CA MET A 1 4.76 -43.45 0.83
C MET A 1 5.22 -42.29 1.69
N VAL A 2 4.50 -41.17 1.70
CA VAL A 2 4.80 -40.04 2.57
C VAL A 2 4.26 -40.38 3.96
N PHE A 3 5.13 -40.37 4.97
CA PHE A 3 4.72 -40.70 6.33
C PHE A 3 3.59 -39.76 6.75
N PRO A 4 2.51 -40.27 7.38
CA PRO A 4 1.32 -39.47 7.70
C PRO A 4 1.64 -38.24 8.55
N LYS A 5 2.69 -38.33 9.38
CA LYS A 5 3.21 -37.20 10.16
C LYS A 5 3.78 -36.07 9.30
N LEU A 6 4.50 -36.39 8.23
CA LEU A 6 5.09 -35.39 7.32
C LEU A 6 4.00 -34.65 6.54
N ALA A 7 2.97 -35.37 6.09
CA ALA A 7 1.82 -34.78 5.39
C ALA A 7 1.05 -33.81 6.30
N ILE A 8 0.85 -34.16 7.57
CA ILE A 8 0.19 -33.29 8.56
C ILE A 8 1.04 -32.04 8.83
N THR A 9 2.36 -32.17 8.98
CA THR A 9 3.24 -31.02 9.20
C THR A 9 3.24 -30.08 7.99
N ILE A 10 3.30 -30.60 6.77
CA ILE A 10 3.23 -29.77 5.54
C ILE A 10 1.87 -29.09 5.43
N ALA A 11 0.77 -29.80 5.69
CA ALA A 11 -0.56 -29.21 5.68
C ALA A 11 -0.70 -28.11 6.73
N LEU A 12 -0.17 -28.30 7.94
CA LEU A 12 -0.19 -27.30 9.01
C LEU A 12 0.62 -26.05 8.62
N VAL A 13 1.79 -26.23 8.02
CA VAL A 13 2.64 -25.13 7.54
C VAL A 13 1.96 -24.37 6.40
N LEU A 14 1.34 -25.07 5.44
CA LEU A 14 0.60 -24.43 4.35
C LEU A 14 -0.61 -23.65 4.88
N VAL A 15 -1.35 -24.22 5.82
CA VAL A 15 -2.50 -23.55 6.48
C VAL A 15 -2.04 -22.30 7.23
N LEU A 16 -0.95 -22.37 7.99
CA LEU A 16 -0.37 -21.20 8.67
C LEU A 16 0.14 -20.14 7.67
N PHE A 17 0.63 -20.55 6.49
CA PHE A 17 1.03 -19.65 5.41
C PHE A 17 -0.17 -18.93 4.77
N PHE A 18 -1.32 -19.59 4.67
CA PHE A 18 -2.58 -18.96 4.24
C PHE A 18 -3.13 -17.96 5.27
N PHE A 19 -2.89 -18.18 6.57
CA PHE A 19 -3.37 -17.29 7.65
C PHE A 19 -2.55 -16.01 7.86
N ILE A 20 -1.43 -15.80 7.16
CA ILE A 20 -0.62 -14.56 7.28
C ILE A 20 -1.29 -13.36 6.57
N CYS A 21 -2.51 -13.52 6.02
CA CYS A 21 -3.27 -12.44 5.38
C CYS A 21 -4.75 -12.39 5.79
N GLU A 22 -5.08 -12.77 7.02
CA GLU A 22 -6.32 -12.33 7.66
C GLU A 22 -5.94 -11.31 8.75
N SER A 23 -5.91 -10.04 8.38
CA SER A 23 -6.03 -8.96 9.36
C SER A 23 -7.44 -8.41 9.24
N GLU A 24 -8.24 -8.64 10.28
CA GLU A 24 -9.57 -8.08 10.45
C GLU A 24 -9.54 -6.57 10.16
N GLY A 25 -10.53 -6.11 9.40
CA GLY A 25 -10.63 -4.73 8.94
C GLY A 25 -10.62 -3.75 10.10
N ALA A 26 -9.74 -2.77 10.04
CA ALA A 26 -9.82 -1.59 10.90
C ALA A 26 -11.14 -0.87 10.61
N SER A 27 -12.06 -0.92 11.57
CA SER A 27 -13.29 -0.14 11.55
C SER A 27 -12.95 1.32 11.81
N TYR A 28 -13.27 2.21 10.87
CA TYR A 28 -13.16 3.66 11.08
C TYR A 28 -14.49 4.19 11.61
N SER A 29 -14.43 4.96 12.69
CA SER A 29 -15.57 5.72 13.20
C SER A 29 -15.59 7.08 12.52
N SER A 30 -16.59 7.34 11.67
CA SER A 30 -16.78 8.64 11.03
C SER A 30 -17.42 9.62 12.00
N ALA A 31 -16.67 10.61 12.51
CA ALA A 31 -17.25 11.74 13.21
C ALA A 31 -17.85 12.73 12.20
N SER A 32 -19.18 12.82 12.15
CA SER A 32 -19.91 13.81 11.35
C SER A 32 -19.92 15.15 12.07
N HIS A 33 -19.30 16.18 11.48
CA HIS A 33 -19.35 17.55 11.98
C HIS A 33 -20.28 18.38 11.09
N ASN A 34 -21.48 18.69 11.60
CA ASN A 34 -22.41 19.60 10.93
C ASN A 34 -21.91 21.03 11.08
N VAL A 35 -21.51 21.68 9.99
CA VAL A 35 -21.25 23.13 9.98
C VAL A 35 -22.33 23.81 9.15
N ASN A 36 -23.10 24.68 9.82
CA ASN A 36 -24.13 25.50 9.22
C ASN A 36 -23.52 26.55 8.27
N HIS A 37 -24.23 26.75 7.17
CA HIS A 37 -23.93 27.70 6.11
C HIS A 37 -24.21 29.14 6.58
N GLY A 38 -23.25 30.04 6.36
CA GLY A 38 -23.40 31.48 6.51
C GLY A 38 -22.38 32.17 5.59
N ASP A 39 -22.92 32.97 4.66
CA ASP A 39 -22.21 33.75 3.64
C ASP A 39 -21.03 34.57 4.21
N ASP A 40 -19.92 34.63 3.45
CA ASP A 40 -19.21 35.88 3.17
C ASP A 40 -18.14 35.70 2.08
N ILE A 41 -18.16 36.61 1.11
CA ILE A 41 -17.34 36.62 -0.12
C ILE A 41 -15.89 36.99 0.21
N ASN A 42 -14.95 36.09 -0.13
CA ASN A 42 -13.50 36.32 -0.17
C ASN A 42 -12.92 35.50 -1.35
N PRO A 43 -11.78 35.92 -1.97
CA PRO A 43 -11.27 35.40 -3.26
C PRO A 43 -11.12 33.88 -3.19
N PRO A 44 -11.14 33.11 -4.31
CA PRO A 44 -11.27 31.65 -4.26
C PRO A 44 -10.18 31.10 -3.35
N ASN A 45 -10.55 30.81 -2.10
CA ASN A 45 -9.63 30.43 -1.06
C ASN A 45 -8.93 29.21 -1.62
N SER A 46 -7.63 29.32 -1.89
CA SER A 46 -6.84 28.13 -2.18
C SER A 46 -6.75 27.38 -0.86
N TYR A 47 -7.81 26.64 -0.54
CA TYR A 47 -7.87 25.82 0.65
C TYR A 47 -6.62 24.96 0.66
N GLN A 48 -5.90 24.99 1.78
CA GLN A 48 -4.68 24.22 1.91
C GLN A 48 -5.05 22.75 1.80
N LYS A 49 -4.50 22.07 0.79
CA LYS A 49 -4.75 20.64 0.60
C LYS A 49 -4.29 19.87 1.82
N VAL A 50 -5.10 18.91 2.24
CA VAL A 50 -4.76 18.00 3.34
C VAL A 50 -3.77 16.97 2.83
N ASN A 51 -2.64 16.79 3.51
CA ASN A 51 -1.68 15.76 3.15
C ASN A 51 -2.16 14.39 3.67
N LEU A 52 -2.33 13.43 2.77
CA LEU A 52 -2.65 12.04 3.09
C LEU A 52 -1.54 11.14 2.54
N SER A 53 -0.80 10.48 3.43
CA SER A 53 0.27 9.56 3.05
C SER A 53 -0.09 8.13 3.45
N VAL A 54 -0.15 7.22 2.48
CA VAL A 54 -0.48 5.80 2.69
C VAL A 54 0.80 4.98 2.59
N TYR A 55 1.25 4.46 3.72
CA TYR A 55 2.38 3.55 3.80
C TYR A 55 1.88 2.12 3.71
N TYR A 56 2.37 1.35 2.73
CA TYR A 56 1.88 0.00 2.48
C TYR A 56 3.02 -0.94 2.12
N ASP A 57 2.90 -2.23 2.49
CA ASP A 57 3.80 -3.26 1.99
C ASP A 57 3.45 -3.60 0.54
N SER A 58 4.42 -3.54 -0.36
CA SER A 58 4.23 -3.80 -1.79
C SER A 58 3.71 -5.21 -2.08
N LEU A 59 3.97 -6.17 -1.18
CA LEU A 59 3.53 -7.56 -1.30
C LEU A 59 2.27 -7.88 -0.48
N CYS A 60 1.64 -6.88 0.15
CA CYS A 60 0.46 -7.06 0.99
C CYS A 60 -0.84 -7.05 0.16
N GLN A 61 -1.54 -8.19 0.14
CA GLN A 61 -2.80 -8.36 -0.59
C GLN A 61 -3.92 -7.45 -0.06
N SER A 62 -4.07 -7.33 1.27
CA SER A 62 -5.07 -6.47 1.90
C SER A 62 -4.82 -4.99 1.60
N CYS A 63 -3.55 -4.59 1.48
CA CYS A 63 -3.15 -3.24 1.14
C CYS A 63 -3.49 -2.92 -0.32
N ALA A 64 -3.28 -3.87 -1.23
CA ALA A 64 -3.73 -3.73 -2.61
C ALA A 64 -5.25 -3.60 -2.69
N LYS A 65 -6.00 -4.37 -1.90
CA LYS A 65 -7.47 -4.26 -1.80
C LYS A 65 -7.88 -2.87 -1.33
N PHE A 66 -7.29 -2.36 -0.25
CA PHE A 66 -7.53 -1.01 0.24
C PHE A 66 -7.28 0.04 -0.84
N ILE A 67 -6.14 -0.02 -1.55
CA ILE A 67 -5.80 0.95 -2.59
C ILE A 67 -6.80 0.91 -3.76
N ILE A 68 -7.23 -0.28 -4.18
CA ILE A 68 -8.06 -0.46 -5.38
C ILE A 68 -9.55 -0.26 -5.09
N GLN A 69 -10.03 -0.66 -3.92
CA GLN A 69 -11.45 -0.66 -3.58
C GLN A 69 -11.85 0.54 -2.72
N ASP A 70 -11.08 0.84 -1.67
CA ASP A 70 -11.46 1.83 -0.67
C ASP A 70 -10.91 3.20 -1.02
N LEU A 71 -9.59 3.27 -1.26
CA LEU A 71 -8.89 4.51 -1.58
C LEU A 71 -9.33 5.06 -2.94
N ARG A 72 -9.73 4.20 -3.89
CA ARG A 72 -10.26 4.62 -5.18
C ARG A 72 -11.40 5.64 -5.05
N ASN A 73 -12.22 5.51 -4.03
CA ASN A 73 -13.37 6.38 -3.82
C ASN A 73 -12.97 7.86 -3.70
N ILE A 74 -11.74 8.20 -3.28
CA ILE A 74 -11.28 9.60 -3.20
C ILE A 74 -11.14 10.25 -4.58
N PHE A 75 -10.90 9.45 -5.62
CA PHE A 75 -10.82 9.93 -7.00
C PHE A 75 -12.22 10.10 -7.58
N ASP A 76 -13.15 9.21 -7.22
CA ASP A 76 -14.53 9.25 -7.72
C ASP A 76 -15.38 10.34 -7.02
N SER A 77 -15.05 10.69 -5.77
CA SER A 77 -15.82 11.64 -4.93
C SER A 77 -15.33 13.10 -4.99
N ASN A 78 -14.46 13.45 -5.94
CA ASN A 78 -13.81 14.77 -6.06
C ASN A 78 -12.99 15.19 -4.81
N LEU A 79 -12.82 14.31 -3.82
CA LEU A 79 -11.96 14.52 -2.65
C LEU A 79 -10.50 14.73 -3.03
N ILE A 80 -10.05 14.20 -4.17
CA ILE A 80 -8.71 14.43 -4.71
C ILE A 80 -8.40 15.92 -4.97
N SER A 81 -9.42 16.77 -5.13
CA SER A 81 -9.23 18.22 -5.32
C SER A 81 -8.71 18.91 -4.04
N ILE A 82 -9.03 18.36 -2.86
CA ILE A 82 -8.70 18.91 -1.55
C ILE A 82 -7.63 18.12 -0.80
N VAL A 83 -7.17 17.00 -1.36
CA VAL A 83 -6.15 16.13 -0.76
C VAL A 83 -4.88 16.12 -1.61
N ASN A 84 -3.72 16.15 -0.96
CA ASN A 84 -2.44 15.79 -1.55
C ASN A 84 -2.11 14.35 -1.15
N LEU A 85 -2.33 13.41 -2.06
CA LEU A 85 -2.16 11.98 -1.81
C LEU A 85 -0.74 11.51 -2.15
N GLN A 86 -0.09 10.84 -1.21
CA GLN A 86 1.19 10.19 -1.40
C GLN A 86 1.10 8.70 -1.07
N LEU A 87 1.41 7.84 -2.03
CA LEU A 87 1.56 6.40 -1.81
C LEU A 87 3.04 6.08 -1.56
N VAL A 88 3.35 5.47 -0.43
CA VAL A 88 4.72 5.11 -0.04
C VAL A 88 4.81 3.58 0.07
N PRO A 89 5.32 2.90 -0.97
CA PRO A 89 5.58 1.47 -0.88
C PRO A 89 6.76 1.23 0.05
N TRP A 90 6.51 0.55 1.16
CA TRP A 90 7.54 -0.14 1.91
C TRP A 90 7.72 -1.54 1.30
N ALA A 91 8.96 -1.93 1.10
CA ALA A 91 9.31 -3.33 1.00
C ALA A 91 9.46 -3.87 2.43
N LYS A 92 9.43 -5.19 2.63
CA LYS A 92 9.92 -5.80 3.89
C LYS A 92 11.39 -5.47 4.07
N ALA A 93 11.65 -4.31 4.63
CA ALA A 93 12.97 -3.74 4.78
C ALA A 93 13.29 -3.62 6.26
N TYR A 94 14.49 -4.05 6.62
CA TYR A 94 15.00 -4.01 7.98
C TYR A 94 16.19 -3.07 8.02
N LEU A 95 16.33 -2.34 9.13
CA LEU A 95 17.57 -1.63 9.41
C LEU A 95 18.64 -2.66 9.82
N ILE A 96 19.70 -2.76 9.04
CA ILE A 96 20.90 -3.52 9.37
C ILE A 96 22.07 -2.54 9.35
N ASN A 97 22.70 -2.29 10.50
CA ASN A 97 23.88 -1.41 10.61
C ASN A 97 23.70 -0.04 9.94
N ASN A 98 22.62 0.68 10.24
CA ASN A 98 22.26 1.97 9.61
C ASN A 98 22.02 1.92 8.09
N SER A 99 21.97 0.74 7.48
CA SER A 99 21.59 0.53 6.09
C SER A 99 20.21 -0.13 6.01
N ILE A 100 19.39 0.29 5.06
CA ILE A 100 18.07 -0.32 4.79
C ILE A 100 18.32 -1.56 3.93
N SER A 101 18.06 -2.74 4.47
CA SER A 101 18.16 -4.02 3.75
C SER A 101 16.77 -4.55 3.46
N CYS A 102 16.42 -4.70 2.19
CA CYS A 102 15.15 -5.29 1.78
C CYS A 102 15.29 -6.81 1.72
N GLN A 103 14.43 -7.56 2.43
CA GLN A 103 14.47 -9.03 2.46
C GLN A 103 14.25 -9.66 1.09
N ASP A 104 13.75 -8.90 0.12
CA ASP A 104 13.34 -9.43 -1.17
C ASP A 104 13.39 -8.39 -2.30
N TYR A 105 14.48 -7.62 -2.36
CA TYR A 105 14.66 -6.56 -3.36
C TYR A 105 14.56 -7.07 -4.80
N GLU A 106 15.13 -8.24 -5.10
CA GLU A 106 15.11 -8.79 -6.45
C GLU A 106 13.69 -9.18 -6.90
N ASN A 107 12.88 -9.78 -6.03
CA ASN A 107 11.48 -10.04 -6.34
C ASN A 107 10.71 -8.72 -6.52
N PHE A 108 10.94 -7.73 -5.65
CA PHE A 108 10.34 -6.41 -5.79
C PHE A 108 10.68 -5.75 -7.14
N ALA A 109 11.96 -5.68 -7.49
CA ALA A 109 12.41 -5.12 -8.77
C ALA A 109 11.80 -5.91 -9.93
N HIS A 110 11.83 -7.25 -9.89
CA HIS A 110 11.23 -8.09 -10.91
C HIS A 110 9.73 -7.83 -11.10
N TYR A 111 8.94 -7.72 -10.01
CA TYR A 111 7.51 -7.42 -10.10
C TYR A 111 7.25 -6.02 -10.65
N VAL A 112 8.00 -5.02 -10.20
CA VAL A 112 7.88 -3.64 -10.71
C VAL A 112 8.20 -3.61 -12.21
N CYS A 113 9.33 -4.19 -12.64
CA CYS A 113 9.73 -4.17 -14.04
C CYS A 113 8.83 -5.02 -14.95
N LYS A 114 8.17 -6.04 -14.39
CA LYS A 114 7.15 -6.81 -15.10
C LYS A 114 5.86 -6.01 -15.31
N ALA A 115 5.47 -5.20 -14.33
CA ALA A 115 4.26 -4.37 -14.39
C ALA A 115 4.43 -3.14 -15.31
N TYR A 116 5.58 -2.48 -15.23
CA TYR A 116 5.89 -1.29 -16.03
C TYR A 116 6.66 -1.68 -17.31
N ARG A 117 5.93 -2.15 -18.33
CA ARG A 117 6.46 -2.36 -19.69
C ARG A 117 6.14 -1.15 -20.57
N GLY A 118 7.16 -0.41 -21.04
CA GLY A 118 6.96 0.76 -21.90
C GLY A 118 8.14 1.74 -21.89
N ALA A 119 7.93 2.94 -22.44
CA ALA A 119 8.98 3.97 -22.57
C ALA A 119 9.42 4.59 -21.23
N ALA A 120 8.57 4.55 -20.20
CA ALA A 120 8.87 5.04 -18.86
C ALA A 120 9.06 3.86 -17.91
N VAL A 121 10.27 3.33 -17.86
CA VAL A 121 10.65 2.26 -16.94
C VAL A 121 11.24 2.88 -15.67
N PRO A 122 10.78 2.49 -14.47
CA PRO A 122 11.32 3.01 -13.21
C PRO A 122 12.81 2.68 -13.03
N GLY A 123 13.57 3.57 -12.38
CA GLY A 123 15.01 3.42 -12.17
C GLY A 123 15.43 2.13 -11.45
N VAL A 124 14.52 1.51 -10.67
CA VAL A 124 14.74 0.20 -10.04
C VAL A 124 15.03 -0.91 -11.05
N CYS A 125 14.58 -0.76 -12.30
CA CYS A 125 14.82 -1.72 -13.38
C CYS A 125 16.18 -1.58 -14.05
N ASN A 126 16.90 -0.49 -13.77
CA ASN A 126 18.26 -0.26 -14.20
C ASN A 126 19.17 -0.15 -12.96
N PRO A 127 19.39 -1.25 -12.21
CA PRO A 127 20.31 -1.23 -11.09
C PRO A 127 21.72 -0.87 -11.61
N PRO A 128 22.49 -0.05 -10.86
CA PRO A 128 23.86 0.27 -11.24
C PRO A 128 24.68 -1.02 -11.32
N LEU A 129 25.38 -1.21 -12.44
CA LEU A 129 26.34 -2.31 -12.62
C LEU A 129 27.39 -2.21 -11.51
N LYS A 130 27.46 -3.24 -10.67
CA LYS A 130 28.48 -3.37 -9.63
C LYS A 130 29.76 -3.96 -10.21
#